data_AF-A0A2N9NYS2-F1
#
_entry.id   AF-A0A2N9NYS2-F1
#
_cell.length_a   1.000
_cell.length_b   1.000
_cell.length_c   1.000
_cell.angle_alpha   90.00
_cell.angle_beta   90.00
_cell.angle_gamma   90.00
#
_symmetry.space_group_name_H-M   'P 1'
#
loop_
_entity.id
_entity.type
_entity.pdbx_description
1 polymer ?
#
loop_
_entity_poly.entity_id
_entity_poly.type
_entity_poly.pdbx_seq_one_letter_code
_entity_poly.pdbx_strand_id
1 'polypeptide(L)'
;MNWSPLNLTVRVGCSLAYETTVQTPVLFVLKPRLEGRVLVVQEKLSFGIGLPSYEFQDSHGNITYRSMLMPGRNEIRHDALVAVSSLPDSRDVPGQMLPVGQLPSELLRYTLPSRYCDSDKLLNFAWNQFGQITHGLPRVQAICDWVHNHLEYRFLSGRSDLSASEVIERRYGVCRDFAHAAIALCRAFNLPARYVTGHLPDIGWVDPGTPMDFHAYCEVYLGQDWYTFDPRYNHPRIGRVKVAHGADAVDGAFATIYGEANLTHFEVWAYQVDPRQVSVGDPIDLSKRLDGNTTVRF
;
A
#
# COMPACT_ATOMS: atom_id res chain seq x y z
N MET A 1 20.20 3.87 -18.05
CA MET A 1 19.78 4.39 -16.73
C MET A 1 20.67 3.76 -15.68
N ASN A 2 21.38 4.55 -14.88
CA ASN A 2 22.11 4.05 -13.72
C ASN A 2 21.10 3.81 -12.60
N TRP A 3 20.76 2.55 -12.36
CA TRP A 3 19.84 2.18 -11.30
C TRP A 3 20.50 2.38 -9.94
N SER A 4 19.74 2.87 -8.96
CA SER A 4 20.18 2.92 -7.56
C SER A 4 20.46 1.49 -7.07
N PRO A 5 21.56 1.27 -6.33
CA PRO A 5 21.91 -0.06 -5.86
C PRO A 5 20.87 -0.60 -4.87
N LEU A 6 20.56 -1.89 -4.96
CA LEU A 6 19.79 -2.62 -3.94
C LEU A 6 20.72 -3.00 -2.79
N ASN A 7 20.97 -2.03 -1.91
CA ASN A 7 22.00 -2.06 -0.86
C ASN A 7 21.42 -2.14 0.56
N LEU A 8 20.10 -2.27 0.69
CA LEU A 8 19.39 -2.39 1.96
C LEU A 8 18.54 -3.67 1.93
N THR A 9 18.46 -4.41 3.04
CA THR A 9 17.52 -5.54 3.16
C THR A 9 16.48 -5.27 4.24
N VAL A 10 15.22 -5.49 3.90
CA VAL A 10 14.07 -5.37 4.81
C VAL A 10 13.45 -6.75 4.98
N ARG A 11 13.20 -7.14 6.23
CA ARG A 11 12.35 -8.29 6.55
C ARG A 11 10.91 -7.81 6.65
N VAL A 12 10.03 -8.38 5.84
CA VAL A 12 8.60 -8.05 5.79
C VAL A 12 7.76 -9.31 5.92
N GLY A 13 6.55 -9.16 6.44
CA GLY A 13 5.61 -10.28 6.49
C GLY A 13 4.44 -10.05 7.42
N CYS A 14 3.63 -11.09 7.57
CA CYS A 14 2.46 -11.09 8.45
C CYS A 14 2.15 -12.49 8.99
N SER A 15 1.46 -12.52 10.13
CA SER A 15 0.85 -13.71 10.73
C SER A 15 -0.63 -13.42 10.97
N LEU A 16 -1.49 -14.20 10.33
CA LEU A 16 -2.95 -14.05 10.36
C LEU A 16 -3.58 -15.34 10.86
N ALA A 17 -4.60 -15.25 11.72
CA ALA A 17 -5.47 -16.39 12.01
C ALA A 17 -6.94 -16.01 11.84
N TYR A 18 -7.67 -16.88 11.14
CA TYR A 18 -9.11 -16.76 10.96
C TYR A 18 -9.83 -17.94 11.58
N GLU A 19 -10.90 -17.67 12.32
CA GLU A 19 -11.84 -18.69 12.78
C GLU A 19 -13.10 -18.67 11.92
N THR A 20 -13.50 -19.84 11.44
CA THR A 20 -14.75 -20.02 10.67
C THR A 20 -15.55 -21.19 11.22
N THR A 21 -16.88 -21.15 11.08
CA THR A 21 -17.79 -22.24 11.45
C THR A 21 -18.15 -23.12 10.24
N VAL A 22 -17.95 -22.60 9.03
CA VAL A 22 -18.21 -23.26 7.75
C VAL A 22 -16.98 -23.15 6.85
N GLN A 23 -17.00 -23.86 5.73
CA GLN A 23 -16.02 -23.62 4.67
C GLN A 23 -16.26 -22.24 4.06
N THR A 24 -15.24 -21.38 4.07
CA THR A 24 -15.35 -19.99 3.61
C THR A 24 -14.31 -19.73 2.52
N PRO A 25 -14.74 -19.48 1.26
CA PRO A 25 -13.81 -19.09 0.20
C PRO A 25 -13.13 -17.76 0.52
N VAL A 26 -11.85 -17.67 0.20
CA VAL A 26 -11.04 -16.47 0.48
C VAL A 26 -10.03 -16.21 -0.63
N LEU A 27 -9.77 -14.94 -0.90
CA LEU A 27 -8.62 -14.49 -1.68
C LEU A 27 -7.62 -13.81 -0.74
N PHE A 28 -6.33 -14.08 -0.93
CA PHE A 28 -5.23 -13.44 -0.20
C PHE A 28 -4.26 -12.76 -1.15
N VAL A 29 -3.81 -11.55 -0.79
CA VAL A 29 -2.79 -10.78 -1.50
C VAL A 29 -1.74 -10.34 -0.49
N LEU A 30 -0.70 -11.17 -0.32
CA LEU A 30 0.26 -11.03 0.78
C LEU A 30 1.72 -10.92 0.31
N LYS A 31 2.02 -11.36 -0.92
CA LYS A 31 3.39 -11.41 -1.41
C LYS A 31 3.85 -10.07 -1.95
N PRO A 32 5.11 -9.66 -1.71
CA PRO A 32 5.75 -8.60 -2.44
C PRO A 32 5.62 -8.81 -3.96
N ARG A 33 5.25 -7.75 -4.69
CA ARG A 33 5.31 -7.78 -6.14
C ARG A 33 6.75 -7.73 -6.60
N LEU A 34 7.05 -8.46 -7.66
CA LEU A 34 8.37 -8.49 -8.30
C LEU A 34 8.54 -7.37 -9.35
N GLU A 35 7.83 -6.26 -9.17
CA GLU A 35 7.85 -5.11 -10.07
C GLU A 35 8.64 -3.95 -9.48
N GLY A 36 9.47 -3.31 -10.31
CA GLY A 36 10.29 -2.18 -9.90
C GLY A 36 11.63 -2.58 -9.27
N ARG A 37 12.17 -1.70 -8.43
CA ARG A 37 13.53 -1.78 -7.86
C ARG A 37 13.55 -2.60 -6.55
N VAL A 38 13.04 -3.83 -6.59
CA VAL A 38 13.02 -4.74 -5.43
C VAL A 38 13.45 -6.15 -5.85
N LEU A 39 14.16 -6.85 -4.97
CA LEU A 39 14.57 -8.24 -5.16
C LEU A 39 14.21 -9.07 -3.93
N VAL A 40 13.39 -10.09 -4.11
CA VAL A 40 13.08 -11.06 -3.04
C VAL A 40 14.25 -12.02 -2.90
N VAL A 41 14.94 -11.97 -1.75
CA VAL A 41 16.11 -12.79 -1.42
C VAL A 41 15.70 -14.13 -0.84
N GLN A 42 14.73 -14.11 0.08
CA GLN A 42 14.10 -15.28 0.66
C GLN A 42 12.62 -14.99 0.86
N GLU A 43 11.77 -16.00 0.71
CA GLU A 43 10.33 -15.88 0.95
C GLU A 43 9.72 -17.22 1.34
N LYS A 44 8.77 -17.17 2.27
CA LYS A 44 7.91 -18.29 2.61
C LYS A 44 6.49 -17.80 2.83
N LEU A 45 5.56 -18.37 2.09
CA LEU A 45 4.12 -18.27 2.35
C LEU A 45 3.63 -19.64 2.76
N SER A 46 2.99 -19.72 3.92
CA SER A 46 2.36 -20.95 4.41
C SER A 46 0.90 -20.70 4.74
N PHE A 47 0.05 -21.50 4.13
CA PHE A 47 -1.33 -21.71 4.58
C PHE A 47 -1.29 -22.93 5.52
N GLY A 48 -2.04 -22.91 6.62
CA GLY A 48 -2.11 -23.98 7.60
C GLY A 48 -2.35 -25.37 6.99
N ILE A 49 -2.17 -26.41 7.80
CA ILE A 49 -2.20 -27.80 7.34
C ILE A 49 -3.51 -28.09 6.59
N GLY A 50 -3.39 -28.50 5.33
CA GLY A 50 -4.53 -28.97 4.52
C GLY A 50 -5.36 -27.86 3.85
N LEU A 51 -4.92 -26.59 3.87
CA LEU A 51 -5.61 -25.53 3.15
C LEU A 51 -5.23 -25.54 1.65
N PRO A 52 -6.17 -25.86 0.73
CA PRO A 52 -5.88 -25.80 -0.69
C PRO A 52 -5.64 -24.34 -1.08
N SER A 53 -4.54 -24.06 -1.78
CA SER A 53 -4.24 -22.72 -2.27
C SER A 53 -3.82 -22.77 -3.74
N TYR A 54 -4.34 -21.83 -4.53
CA TYR A 54 -4.05 -21.67 -5.94
C TYR A 54 -3.63 -20.23 -6.23
N GLU A 55 -2.43 -20.06 -6.76
CA GLU A 55 -1.88 -18.75 -7.15
C GLU A 55 -2.37 -18.34 -8.55
N PHE A 56 -2.72 -17.06 -8.72
CA PHE A 56 -2.98 -16.44 -10.01
C PHE A 56 -2.67 -14.94 -9.96
N GLN A 57 -2.64 -14.30 -11.13
CA GLN A 57 -2.58 -12.84 -11.24
C GLN A 57 -3.95 -12.26 -11.55
N ASP A 58 -4.36 -11.22 -10.82
CA ASP A 58 -5.59 -10.49 -11.11
C ASP A 58 -5.43 -9.53 -12.31
N SER A 59 -6.47 -8.77 -12.65
CA SER A 59 -6.44 -7.80 -13.77
C SER A 59 -5.47 -6.62 -13.56
N HIS A 60 -4.96 -6.43 -12.35
CA HIS A 60 -3.94 -5.44 -12.01
C HIS A 60 -2.55 -6.09 -11.86
N GLY A 61 -2.43 -7.40 -12.11
CA GLY A 61 -1.20 -8.17 -11.97
C GLY A 61 -0.83 -8.52 -10.52
N ASN A 62 -1.73 -8.33 -9.55
CA ASN A 62 -1.45 -8.67 -8.16
C ASN A 62 -1.31 -10.19 -8.02
N ILE A 63 -0.32 -10.63 -7.23
CA ILE A 63 -0.13 -12.06 -6.94
C ILE A 63 -1.16 -12.46 -5.88
N THR A 64 -2.19 -13.16 -6.33
CA THR A 64 -3.38 -13.48 -5.53
C THR A 64 -3.49 -14.99 -5.32
N TYR A 65 -3.79 -15.40 -4.09
CA TYR A 65 -4.06 -16.78 -3.74
C TYR A 65 -5.54 -16.98 -3.50
N ARG A 66 -6.15 -17.90 -4.24
CA ARG A 66 -7.46 -18.44 -3.91
C ARG A 66 -7.31 -19.60 -2.95
N SER A 67 -8.04 -19.56 -1.84
CA SER A 67 -8.04 -20.62 -0.84
C SER A 67 -9.46 -20.87 -0.29
N MET A 68 -9.59 -21.90 0.53
CA MET A 68 -10.79 -22.24 1.26
C MET A 68 -10.44 -22.38 2.74
N LEU A 69 -10.93 -21.48 3.57
CA LEU A 69 -10.84 -21.62 5.03
C LEU A 69 -11.71 -22.79 5.46
N MET A 70 -11.21 -23.62 6.36
CA MET A 70 -11.91 -24.78 6.91
C MET A 70 -12.51 -24.45 8.28
N PRO A 71 -13.62 -25.09 8.69
CA PRO A 71 -14.16 -24.91 10.03
C PRO A 71 -13.09 -25.08 11.12
N GLY A 72 -13.03 -24.14 12.06
CA GLY A 72 -11.98 -24.04 13.07
C GLY A 72 -10.98 -22.92 12.76
N ARG A 73 -9.77 -23.04 13.31
CA ARG A 73 -8.71 -22.04 13.22
C ARG A 73 -7.83 -22.27 12.00
N ASN A 74 -7.67 -21.25 11.18
CA ASN A 74 -6.90 -21.25 9.94
C ASN A 74 -5.74 -20.26 10.06
N GLU A 75 -4.51 -20.71 9.95
CA GLU A 75 -3.33 -19.87 10.09
C GLU A 75 -2.68 -19.60 8.73
N ILE A 76 -2.36 -18.34 8.45
CA ILE A 76 -1.70 -17.90 7.23
C ILE A 76 -0.50 -17.05 7.65
N ARG A 77 0.67 -17.40 7.14
CA ARG A 77 1.91 -16.67 7.45
C ARG A 77 2.69 -16.40 6.17
N HIS A 78 3.04 -15.13 5.97
CA HIS A 78 3.99 -14.69 4.96
C HIS A 78 5.22 -14.11 5.67
N ASP A 79 6.42 -14.43 5.18
CA ASP A 79 7.68 -13.90 5.70
C ASP A 79 8.70 -13.85 4.56
N ALA A 80 9.32 -12.69 4.36
CA ALA A 80 10.25 -12.44 3.26
C ALA A 80 11.40 -11.53 3.65
N LEU A 81 12.57 -11.78 3.05
CA LEU A 81 13.70 -10.86 3.00
C LEU A 81 13.74 -10.21 1.62
N VAL A 82 13.64 -8.88 1.59
CA VAL A 82 13.56 -8.12 0.34
C VAL A 82 14.70 -7.11 0.30
N ALA A 83 15.53 -7.22 -0.72
CA ALA A 83 16.55 -6.23 -1.04
C ALA A 83 15.91 -5.04 -1.79
N VAL A 84 16.15 -3.85 -1.27
CA VAL A 84 15.57 -2.57 -1.69
C VAL A 84 16.66 -1.51 -1.79
N SER A 85 16.34 -0.38 -2.42
CA SER A 85 17.20 0.81 -2.41
C SER A 85 17.23 1.46 -1.03
N SER A 86 18.41 1.91 -0.57
CA SER A 86 18.55 2.74 0.63
C SER A 86 18.12 4.20 0.42
N LEU A 87 17.86 4.61 -0.83
CA LEU A 87 17.37 5.95 -1.13
C LEU A 87 15.86 6.05 -0.86
N PRO A 88 15.37 7.22 -0.38
CA PRO A 88 13.94 7.46 -0.26
C PRO A 88 13.21 7.40 -1.61
N ASP A 89 11.88 7.22 -1.55
CA ASP A 89 10.99 7.35 -2.71
C ASP A 89 11.30 8.66 -3.48
N SER A 90 11.54 8.56 -4.79
CA SER A 90 11.89 9.74 -5.60
C SER A 90 10.69 10.67 -5.79
N ARG A 91 10.90 11.97 -5.57
CA ARG A 91 9.99 13.04 -6.02
C ARG A 91 10.49 13.76 -7.27
N ASP A 92 11.64 13.36 -7.81
CA ASP A 92 12.14 13.89 -9.07
C ASP A 92 11.31 13.30 -10.20
N VAL A 93 10.41 14.11 -10.74
CA VAL A 93 9.57 13.77 -11.89
C VAL A 93 10.21 14.37 -13.15
N PRO A 94 11.09 13.66 -13.87
CA PRO A 94 11.52 14.10 -15.19
C PRO A 94 10.34 13.97 -16.16
N GLY A 95 10.11 15.03 -16.93
CA GLY A 95 9.26 14.99 -18.11
C GLY A 95 8.03 15.90 -18.04
N GLN A 96 7.44 16.08 -19.21
CA GLN A 96 6.21 16.84 -19.40
C GLN A 96 5.00 15.96 -19.07
N MET A 97 3.99 16.53 -18.43
CA MET A 97 2.70 15.85 -18.24
C MET A 97 2.08 15.53 -19.60
N LEU A 98 1.71 14.26 -19.80
CA LEU A 98 0.98 13.86 -21.00
C LEU A 98 -0.49 14.31 -20.89
N PRO A 99 -1.06 14.96 -21.92
CA PRO A 99 -2.49 15.20 -21.97
C PRO A 99 -3.25 13.88 -22.05
N VAL A 100 -4.50 13.85 -21.60
CA VAL A 100 -5.33 12.63 -21.53
C VAL A 100 -5.39 11.89 -22.87
N GLY A 101 -5.49 12.63 -23.99
CA GLY A 101 -5.54 12.04 -25.34
C GLY A 101 -4.24 11.35 -25.79
N GLN A 102 -3.15 11.45 -25.02
CA GLN A 102 -1.86 10.79 -25.28
C GLN A 102 -1.49 9.77 -24.20
N LEU A 103 -2.33 9.57 -23.18
CA LEU A 103 -2.07 8.55 -22.17
C LEU A 103 -2.23 7.15 -22.80
N PRO A 104 -1.35 6.20 -22.46
CA PRO A 104 -1.58 4.79 -22.72
C PRO A 104 -2.97 4.36 -22.23
N SER A 105 -3.65 3.52 -23.01
CA SER A 105 -5.08 3.19 -22.80
C SER A 105 -5.32 2.46 -21.47
N GLU A 106 -4.35 1.66 -21.03
CA GLU A 106 -4.35 0.98 -19.74
C GLU A 106 -4.33 1.94 -18.54
N LEU A 107 -3.85 3.18 -18.73
CA LEU A 107 -3.82 4.20 -17.67
C LEU A 107 -5.16 4.90 -17.50
N LEU A 108 -5.99 4.93 -18.55
CA LEU A 108 -7.28 5.64 -18.53
C LEU A 108 -8.23 5.11 -17.46
N ARG A 109 -8.15 3.81 -17.10
CA ARG A 109 -8.92 3.26 -15.96
C ARG A 109 -8.65 4.03 -14.67
N TYR A 110 -7.41 4.46 -14.46
CA TYR A 110 -6.98 5.13 -13.23
C TYR A 110 -7.29 6.63 -13.21
N THR A 111 -7.96 7.17 -14.24
CA THR A 111 -8.56 8.52 -14.19
C THR A 111 -10.04 8.49 -13.81
N LEU A 112 -10.65 7.30 -13.69
CA LEU A 112 -12.09 7.13 -13.47
C LEU A 112 -12.45 6.93 -12.00
N PRO A 113 -13.69 7.26 -11.59
CA PRO A 113 -14.19 6.90 -10.27
C PRO A 113 -14.13 5.39 -10.02
N SER A 114 -14.00 4.99 -8.75
CA SER A 114 -14.10 3.60 -8.29
C SER A 114 -14.87 3.53 -6.97
N ARG A 115 -15.09 2.33 -6.41
CA ARG A 115 -15.97 2.12 -5.24
C ARG A 115 -15.63 3.02 -4.06
N TYR A 116 -14.35 3.24 -3.78
CA TYR A 116 -13.90 4.05 -2.66
C TYR A 116 -13.29 5.40 -3.08
N CYS A 117 -13.08 5.61 -4.37
CA CYS A 117 -12.58 6.87 -4.92
C CYS A 117 -13.65 7.50 -5.82
N ASP A 118 -14.70 8.03 -5.19
CA ASP A 118 -15.84 8.68 -5.85
C ASP A 118 -15.52 10.11 -6.31
N SER A 119 -14.51 10.21 -7.20
CA SER A 119 -13.98 11.47 -7.71
C SER A 119 -15.00 12.34 -8.44
N ASP A 120 -16.03 11.73 -9.03
CA ASP A 120 -17.16 12.40 -9.67
C ASP A 120 -17.99 13.24 -8.70
N LYS A 121 -18.10 12.82 -7.42
CA LYS A 121 -18.76 13.63 -6.37
C LYS A 121 -17.89 14.77 -5.85
N LEU A 122 -16.58 14.71 -6.09
CA LEU A 122 -15.60 15.64 -5.53
C LEU A 122 -15.16 16.74 -6.51
N LEU A 123 -15.69 16.78 -7.74
CA LEU A 123 -15.29 17.73 -8.78
C LEU A 123 -15.31 19.20 -8.29
N ASN A 124 -16.44 19.68 -7.77
CA ASN A 124 -16.57 21.08 -7.32
C ASN A 124 -15.59 21.39 -6.18
N PHE A 125 -15.48 20.49 -5.20
CA PHE A 125 -14.55 20.63 -4.09
C PHE A 125 -13.11 20.71 -4.59
N ALA A 126 -12.70 19.78 -5.45
CA ALA A 126 -11.35 19.70 -6.00
C ALA A 126 -11.00 20.96 -6.80
N TRP A 127 -11.87 21.39 -7.73
CA TRP A 127 -11.63 22.58 -8.55
C TRP A 127 -11.56 23.87 -7.74
N ASN A 128 -12.40 24.02 -6.71
CA ASN A 128 -12.36 25.19 -5.82
C ASN A 128 -11.06 25.25 -5.01
N GLN A 129 -10.56 24.10 -4.54
CA GLN A 129 -9.35 24.04 -3.70
C GLN A 129 -8.05 24.09 -4.51
N PHE A 130 -7.99 23.39 -5.65
CA PHE A 130 -6.72 23.09 -6.34
C PHE A 130 -6.71 23.49 -7.81
N GLY A 131 -7.82 23.99 -8.36
CA GLY A 131 -7.96 24.27 -9.80
C GLY A 131 -6.98 25.31 -10.35
N GLN A 132 -6.55 26.25 -9.49
CA GLN A 132 -5.58 27.29 -9.85
C GLN A 132 -4.11 26.86 -9.72
N ILE A 133 -3.84 25.70 -9.11
CA ILE A 133 -2.48 25.15 -8.95
C ILE A 133 -2.09 24.47 -10.24
N THR A 134 -0.85 24.67 -10.72
CA THR A 134 -0.34 24.05 -11.95
C THR A 134 -0.58 22.53 -11.98
N HIS A 135 -1.13 22.02 -13.08
CA HIS A 135 -1.40 20.58 -13.28
C HIS A 135 -0.11 19.74 -13.21
N GLY A 136 -0.21 18.49 -12.76
CA GLY A 136 0.93 17.60 -12.53
C GLY A 136 1.43 17.62 -11.09
N LEU A 137 2.75 17.46 -10.91
CA LEU A 137 3.38 17.33 -9.59
C LEU A 137 2.98 18.43 -8.57
N PRO A 138 2.96 19.74 -8.91
CA PRO A 138 2.60 20.78 -7.95
C PRO A 138 1.20 20.59 -7.37
N ARG A 139 0.23 20.19 -8.22
CA ARG A 139 -1.15 19.93 -7.79
C ARG A 139 -1.27 18.65 -6.97
N VAL A 140 -0.58 17.57 -7.36
CA VAL A 140 -0.58 16.32 -6.58
C VAL A 140 0.00 16.56 -5.18
N GLN A 141 1.10 17.31 -5.08
CA GLN A 141 1.69 17.66 -3.79
C GLN A 141 0.71 18.50 -2.96
N ALA A 142 0.07 19.52 -3.54
CA ALA A 142 -0.92 20.33 -2.84
C ALA A 142 -2.13 19.51 -2.34
N ILE A 143 -2.58 18.51 -3.11
CA ILE A 143 -3.61 17.56 -2.68
C ILE A 143 -3.12 16.76 -1.48
N CYS A 144 -1.90 16.21 -1.53
CA CYS A 144 -1.33 15.42 -0.43
C CYS A 144 -1.13 16.26 0.83
N ASP A 145 -0.63 17.49 0.69
CA ASP A 145 -0.48 18.46 1.77
C ASP A 145 -1.82 18.76 2.41
N TRP A 146 -2.86 18.99 1.60
CA TRP A 146 -4.18 19.28 2.11
C TRP A 146 -4.76 18.08 2.85
N VAL A 147 -4.68 16.86 2.30
CA VAL A 147 -5.18 15.65 2.97
C VAL A 147 -4.44 15.44 4.30
N HIS A 148 -3.11 15.56 4.30
CA HIS A 148 -2.28 15.43 5.49
C HIS A 148 -2.65 16.42 6.60
N ASN A 149 -2.88 17.68 6.23
CA ASN A 149 -3.12 18.76 7.21
C ASN A 149 -4.59 18.86 7.67
N HIS A 150 -5.54 18.27 6.94
CA HIS A 150 -6.97 18.44 7.21
C HIS A 150 -7.69 17.15 7.62
N LEU A 151 -7.03 16.00 7.54
CA LEU A 151 -7.53 14.75 8.09
C LEU A 151 -6.68 14.35 9.29
N GLU A 152 -7.35 14.05 10.40
CA GLU A 152 -6.72 13.44 11.57
C GLU A 152 -6.49 11.94 11.32
N TYR A 153 -5.25 11.47 11.51
CA TYR A 153 -5.00 10.04 11.52
C TYR A 153 -5.49 9.44 12.85
N ARG A 154 -6.47 8.54 12.78
CA ARG A 154 -7.07 7.92 13.96
C ARG A 154 -7.01 6.39 13.85
N PHE A 155 -6.06 5.80 14.55
CA PHE A 155 -5.90 4.34 14.58
C PHE A 155 -7.19 3.66 15.05
N LEU A 156 -7.49 2.48 14.49
CA LEU A 156 -8.74 1.73 14.71
C LEU A 156 -10.06 2.42 14.29
N SER A 157 -10.02 3.59 13.63
CA SER A 157 -11.23 4.21 13.08
C SER A 157 -11.58 3.72 11.66
N GLY A 158 -10.92 2.67 11.19
CA GLY A 158 -11.08 2.12 9.85
C GLY A 158 -12.47 1.50 9.67
N ARG A 159 -13.08 1.75 8.51
CA ARG A 159 -14.34 1.14 8.10
C ARG A 159 -14.24 0.77 6.62
N SER A 160 -14.72 -0.43 6.28
CA SER A 160 -14.60 -1.00 4.93
C SER A 160 -15.60 -0.44 3.93
N ASP A 161 -16.60 0.32 4.37
CA ASP A 161 -17.68 0.84 3.54
C ASP A 161 -17.46 2.30 3.08
N LEU A 162 -16.58 3.05 3.74
CA LEU A 162 -16.39 4.48 3.51
C LEU A 162 -15.69 4.80 2.19
N SER A 163 -16.24 5.79 1.48
CA SER A 163 -15.64 6.42 0.29
C SER A 163 -14.82 7.68 0.62
N ALA A 164 -14.03 8.13 -0.35
CA ALA A 164 -13.21 9.33 -0.26
C ALA A 164 -14.03 10.57 0.13
N SER A 165 -15.22 10.77 -0.43
CA SER A 165 -16.05 11.93 -0.07
C SER A 165 -16.49 11.91 1.40
N GLU A 166 -16.87 10.74 1.93
CA GLU A 166 -17.28 10.59 3.33
C GLU A 166 -16.10 10.79 4.28
N VAL A 167 -14.91 10.34 3.89
CA VAL A 167 -13.67 10.56 4.64
C VAL A 167 -13.31 12.05 4.69
N ILE A 168 -13.41 12.74 3.55
CA ILE A 168 -13.17 14.19 3.45
C ILE A 168 -14.16 14.96 4.33
N GLU A 169 -15.44 14.57 4.35
CA GLU A 169 -16.45 15.19 5.19
C GLU A 169 -16.18 14.97 6.68
N ARG A 170 -15.87 13.73 7.09
CA ARG A 170 -15.66 13.40 8.51
C ARG A 170 -14.32 13.89 9.09
N ARG A 171 -13.33 14.23 8.25
CA ARG A 171 -12.01 14.77 8.64
C ARG A 171 -11.10 13.86 9.47
N TYR A 172 -11.33 12.55 9.45
CA TYR A 172 -10.40 11.59 10.07
C TYR A 172 -10.42 10.24 9.36
N GLY A 173 -9.42 9.40 9.61
CA GLY A 173 -9.37 8.05 9.07
C GLY A 173 -8.04 7.34 9.31
N VAL A 174 -7.84 6.23 8.60
CA VAL A 174 -6.58 5.47 8.59
C VAL A 174 -5.87 5.60 7.23
N CYS A 175 -4.70 4.96 7.05
CA CYS A 175 -3.89 5.07 5.84
C CYS A 175 -4.65 4.79 4.54
N ARG A 176 -5.54 3.78 4.55
CA ARG A 176 -6.47 3.46 3.45
C ARG A 176 -7.29 4.68 3.02
N ASP A 177 -7.88 5.35 4.01
CA ASP A 177 -8.81 6.45 3.80
C ASP A 177 -8.09 7.69 3.25
N PHE A 178 -6.87 7.96 3.76
CA PHE A 178 -6.00 9.02 3.27
C PHE A 178 -5.58 8.78 1.81
N ALA A 179 -5.21 7.54 1.48
CA ALA A 179 -4.87 7.17 0.10
C ALA A 179 -6.07 7.36 -0.84
N HIS A 180 -7.26 6.89 -0.46
CA HIS A 180 -8.48 7.07 -1.27
C HIS A 180 -8.85 8.55 -1.47
N ALA A 181 -8.75 9.37 -0.43
CA ALA A 181 -8.99 10.81 -0.53
C ALA A 181 -8.06 11.47 -1.57
N ALA A 182 -6.75 11.20 -1.49
CA ALA A 182 -5.79 11.76 -2.44
C ALA A 182 -6.01 11.24 -3.88
N ILE A 183 -6.31 9.94 -4.04
CA ILE A 183 -6.60 9.35 -5.36
C ILE A 183 -7.83 10.00 -5.98
N ALA A 184 -8.93 10.11 -5.23
CA ALA A 184 -10.17 10.69 -5.73
C ALA A 184 -9.98 12.15 -6.16
N LEU A 185 -9.23 12.93 -5.37
CA LEU A 185 -8.90 14.32 -5.71
C LEU A 185 -7.97 14.43 -6.93
N CYS A 186 -7.00 13.52 -7.09
CA CYS A 186 -6.17 13.47 -8.30
C CYS A 186 -7.00 13.15 -9.54
N ARG A 187 -7.89 12.17 -9.45
CA ARG A 187 -8.75 11.75 -10.57
C ARG A 187 -9.75 12.82 -10.99
N ALA A 188 -10.18 13.70 -10.08
CA ALA A 188 -10.99 14.88 -10.41
C ALA A 188 -10.29 15.85 -11.39
N PHE A 189 -8.97 15.72 -11.57
CA PHE A 189 -8.16 16.46 -12.54
C PHE A 189 -7.60 15.60 -13.68
N ASN A 190 -8.16 14.41 -13.89
CA ASN A 190 -7.72 13.42 -14.89
C ASN A 190 -6.25 13.00 -14.72
N LEU A 191 -5.71 13.06 -13.51
CA LEU A 191 -4.40 12.50 -13.19
C LEU A 191 -4.60 11.00 -12.92
N PRO A 192 -3.95 10.09 -13.68
CA PRO A 192 -4.06 8.66 -13.40
C PRO A 192 -3.46 8.38 -12.02
N ALA A 193 -4.29 7.95 -11.09
CA ALA A 193 -3.90 7.68 -9.72
C ALA A 193 -4.39 6.29 -9.31
N ARG A 194 -3.53 5.49 -8.67
CA ARG A 194 -3.84 4.12 -8.24
C ARG A 194 -3.57 3.94 -6.75
N TYR A 195 -4.34 3.04 -6.16
CA TYR A 195 -4.18 2.62 -4.78
C TYR A 195 -3.08 1.58 -4.69
N VAL A 196 -2.31 1.62 -3.61
CA VAL A 196 -1.21 0.70 -3.36
C VAL A 196 -1.23 0.25 -1.91
N THR A 197 -0.99 -1.04 -1.69
CA THR A 197 -0.77 -1.62 -0.36
C THR A 197 0.57 -2.33 -0.28
N GLY A 198 1.11 -2.39 0.93
CA GLY A 198 2.33 -3.12 1.19
C GLY A 198 2.88 -2.88 2.58
N HIS A 199 4.19 -3.07 2.71
CA HIS A 199 4.92 -2.87 3.95
C HIS A 199 5.66 -1.54 3.92
N LEU A 200 5.63 -0.82 5.05
CA LEU A 200 6.38 0.41 5.25
C LEU A 200 7.22 0.26 6.53
N PRO A 201 8.54 0.03 6.41
CA PRO A 201 9.41 0.01 7.57
C PRO A 201 9.70 1.43 8.09
N ASP A 202 10.03 1.53 9.38
CA ASP A 202 10.37 2.79 10.06
C ASP A 202 11.85 3.17 9.91
N ILE A 203 12.38 3.04 8.69
CA ILE A 203 13.78 3.34 8.38
C ILE A 203 13.95 4.84 8.13
N GLY A 204 14.81 5.49 8.92
CA GLY A 204 15.09 6.92 8.82
C GLY A 204 13.95 7.82 9.29
N TRP A 205 12.82 7.25 9.72
CA TRP A 205 11.68 7.98 10.29
C TRP A 205 10.88 7.04 11.19
N VAL A 206 10.72 7.43 12.46
CA VAL A 206 9.97 6.67 13.45
C VAL A 206 8.52 7.14 13.46
N ASP A 207 7.55 6.22 13.47
CA ASP A 207 6.14 6.51 13.82
C ASP A 207 5.92 6.27 15.33
N PRO A 208 6.11 7.29 16.19
CA PRO A 208 5.91 7.12 17.62
C PRO A 208 4.40 7.16 17.94
N GLY A 209 3.71 6.03 17.78
CA GLY A 209 2.33 5.95 18.26
C GLY A 209 1.46 4.89 17.65
N THR A 210 1.86 4.30 16.51
CA THR A 210 1.09 3.20 15.91
C THR A 210 1.85 1.88 15.90
N PRO A 211 1.20 0.75 16.21
CA PRO A 211 1.72 -0.59 15.94
C PRO A 211 2.07 -0.78 14.46
N MET A 212 2.93 -1.76 14.17
CA MET A 212 3.28 -2.09 12.79
C MET A 212 2.08 -2.77 12.15
N ASP A 213 1.77 -2.38 10.93
CA ASP A 213 0.61 -2.82 10.17
C ASP A 213 0.97 -2.81 8.67
N PHE A 214 0.11 -3.40 7.84
CA PHE A 214 0.10 -3.07 6.43
C PHE A 214 -0.15 -1.57 6.26
N HIS A 215 0.44 -1.02 5.21
CA HIS A 215 0.30 0.39 4.91
C HIS A 215 -0.27 0.59 3.51
N ALA A 216 -1.12 1.60 3.39
CA ALA A 216 -1.78 1.99 2.16
C ALA A 216 -1.37 3.41 1.78
N TYR A 217 -1.09 3.60 0.50
CA TYR A 217 -0.68 4.87 -0.09
C TYR A 217 -1.15 4.94 -1.54
N CYS A 218 -0.80 6.01 -2.25
CA CYS A 218 -1.17 6.16 -3.65
C CYS A 218 0.05 6.31 -4.55
N GLU A 219 -0.13 5.96 -5.80
CA GLU A 219 0.80 6.30 -6.87
C GLU A 219 0.07 7.13 -7.92
N VAL A 220 0.74 8.15 -8.44
CA VAL A 220 0.20 9.00 -9.50
C VAL A 220 1.14 8.94 -10.70
N TYR A 221 0.58 8.67 -11.87
CA TYR A 221 1.33 8.64 -13.11
C TYR A 221 1.61 10.07 -13.57
N LEU A 222 2.90 10.44 -13.63
CA LEU A 222 3.32 11.78 -14.00
C LEU A 222 4.33 11.71 -15.16
N GLY A 223 3.83 11.99 -16.37
CA GLY A 223 4.60 12.02 -17.61
C GLY A 223 5.01 10.63 -18.11
N GLN A 224 5.85 9.93 -17.34
CA GLN A 224 6.54 8.72 -17.77
C GLN A 224 6.45 7.53 -16.80
N ASP A 225 6.15 7.77 -15.52
CA ASP A 225 6.21 6.72 -14.50
C ASP A 225 5.20 6.99 -13.37
N TRP A 226 4.98 5.97 -12.54
CA TRP A 226 4.20 6.03 -11.31
C TRP A 226 5.06 6.55 -10.16
N TYR A 227 4.66 7.67 -9.57
CA TYR A 227 5.34 8.27 -8.42
C TYR A 227 4.55 8.03 -7.15
N THR A 228 5.26 7.66 -6.08
CA THR A 228 4.67 7.36 -4.78
C THR A 228 4.32 8.65 -4.03
N PHE A 229 3.07 8.72 -3.57
CA PHE A 229 2.58 9.75 -2.67
C PHE A 229 1.91 9.11 -1.46
N ASP A 230 2.19 9.65 -0.28
CA ASP A 230 1.67 9.12 0.98
C ASP A 230 1.14 10.26 1.83
N PRO A 231 -0.14 10.62 1.69
CA PRO A 231 -0.74 11.73 2.43
C PRO A 231 -0.81 11.50 3.95
N ARG A 232 -0.63 10.26 4.47
CA ARG A 232 -0.57 10.04 5.93
C ARG A 232 0.68 10.70 6.51
N TYR A 233 1.84 10.41 5.93
CA TYR A 233 3.13 10.91 6.44
C TYR A 233 3.63 12.15 5.71
N ASN A 234 3.19 12.34 4.47
CA ASN A 234 3.57 13.41 3.55
C ASN A 234 5.08 13.62 3.37
N HIS A 235 5.87 12.57 3.61
CA HIS A 235 7.32 12.56 3.52
C HIS A 235 7.77 11.32 2.71
N PRO A 236 8.79 11.44 1.82
CA PRO A 236 9.38 10.28 1.16
C PRO A 236 9.89 9.25 2.16
N ARG A 237 9.74 7.95 1.87
CA ARG A 237 10.17 6.88 2.78
C ARG A 237 11.20 5.97 2.16
N ILE A 238 11.94 5.28 3.01
CA ILE A 238 12.96 4.31 2.60
C ILE A 238 12.37 2.91 2.78
N GLY A 239 12.63 2.03 1.80
CA GLY A 239 12.37 0.60 1.93
C GLY A 239 10.91 0.17 1.86
N ARG A 240 10.03 0.94 1.22
CA ARG A 240 8.67 0.49 0.90
C ARG A 240 8.73 -0.80 0.08
N VAL A 241 7.92 -1.79 0.48
CA VAL A 241 7.75 -3.03 -0.26
C VAL A 241 6.30 -3.15 -0.70
N LYS A 242 6.06 -3.02 -2.00
CA LYS A 242 4.73 -3.09 -2.60
C LYS A 242 4.21 -4.53 -2.62
N VAL A 243 2.96 -4.72 -2.19
CA VAL A 243 2.25 -6.03 -2.21
C VAL A 243 1.14 -6.02 -3.26
N ALA A 244 0.37 -4.94 -3.35
CA ALA A 244 -0.70 -4.83 -4.35
C ALA A 244 -0.87 -3.41 -4.87
N HIS A 245 -1.49 -3.28 -6.04
CA HIS A 245 -2.05 -2.03 -6.51
C HIS A 245 -3.34 -2.25 -7.28
N GLY A 246 -4.15 -1.19 -7.43
CA GLY A 246 -5.33 -1.22 -8.29
C GLY A 246 -6.10 0.09 -8.25
N ALA A 247 -7.36 0.07 -8.67
CA ALA A 247 -8.17 1.28 -8.70
C ALA A 247 -8.43 1.78 -7.27
N ASP A 248 -8.74 0.89 -6.34
CA ASP A 248 -8.85 1.20 -4.91
C ASP A 248 -8.64 -0.05 -4.03
N ALA A 249 -9.13 -0.04 -2.79
CA ALA A 249 -8.98 -1.17 -1.87
C ALA A 249 -9.76 -2.43 -2.28
N VAL A 250 -10.69 -2.37 -3.24
CA VAL A 250 -11.30 -3.58 -3.82
C VAL A 250 -10.24 -4.47 -4.46
N ASP A 251 -9.25 -3.84 -5.12
CA ASP A 251 -8.17 -4.55 -5.84
C ASP A 251 -6.92 -4.77 -4.96
N GLY A 252 -6.85 -4.13 -3.79
CA GLY A 252 -5.66 -4.08 -2.94
C GLY A 252 -5.83 -4.63 -1.53
N ALA A 253 -6.95 -5.32 -1.24
CA ALA A 253 -7.18 -5.92 0.06
C ALA A 253 -6.25 -7.12 0.29
N PHE A 254 -5.64 -7.21 1.48
CA PHE A 254 -4.80 -8.35 1.84
C PHE A 254 -5.58 -9.66 1.97
N ALA A 255 -6.88 -9.57 2.28
CA ALA A 255 -7.82 -10.67 2.29
C ALA A 255 -9.21 -10.24 1.81
N THR A 256 -9.85 -11.02 0.95
CA THR A 256 -11.25 -10.87 0.55
C THR A 256 -12.00 -12.15 0.89
N ILE A 257 -12.99 -12.04 1.78
CA ILE A 257 -13.67 -13.18 2.39
C ILE A 257 -15.09 -13.29 1.82
N TYR A 258 -15.44 -14.45 1.29
CA TYR A 258 -16.75 -14.73 0.69
C TYR A 258 -17.61 -15.53 1.65
N GLY A 259 -17.97 -14.92 2.77
CA GLY A 259 -18.73 -15.54 3.85
C GLY A 259 -18.30 -15.02 5.21
N GLU A 260 -18.61 -15.77 6.25
CA GLU A 260 -18.23 -15.42 7.62
C GLU A 260 -16.84 -15.97 7.97
N ALA A 261 -16.00 -15.10 8.50
CA ALA A 261 -14.73 -15.46 9.12
C ALA A 261 -14.31 -14.38 10.11
N ASN A 262 -13.91 -14.79 11.32
CA ASN A 262 -13.43 -13.89 12.35
C ASN A 262 -11.91 -13.84 12.33
N LEU A 263 -11.32 -12.67 12.14
CA LEU A 263 -9.88 -12.46 12.28
C LEU A 263 -9.54 -12.47 13.78
N THR A 264 -8.89 -13.53 14.26
CA THR A 264 -8.57 -13.74 15.68
C THR A 264 -7.12 -13.47 16.03
N HIS A 265 -6.23 -13.43 15.03
CA HIS A 265 -4.84 -13.02 15.20
C HIS A 265 -4.38 -12.19 14.00
N PHE A 266 -3.66 -11.11 14.27
CA PHE A 266 -3.16 -10.19 13.28
C PHE A 266 -1.84 -9.57 13.76
N GLU A 267 -0.75 -9.91 13.09
CA GLU A 267 0.59 -9.36 13.34
C GLU A 267 1.26 -9.08 11.99
N VAL A 268 1.88 -7.91 11.86
CA VAL A 268 2.63 -7.50 10.67
C VAL A 268 4.01 -7.02 11.11
N TRP A 269 5.04 -7.32 10.32
CA TRP A 269 6.39 -6.81 10.54
C TRP A 269 6.99 -6.21 9.28
N ALA A 270 7.79 -5.16 9.46
CA ALA A 270 8.63 -4.55 8.45
C ALA A 270 9.79 -3.82 9.14
N TYR A 271 11.02 -4.32 9.00
CA TYR A 271 12.21 -3.68 9.58
C TYR A 271 13.49 -4.08 8.84
N GLN A 272 14.52 -3.25 8.95
CA GLN A 272 15.83 -3.51 8.35
C GLN A 272 16.53 -4.70 9.04
N VAL A 273 17.22 -5.54 8.27
CA VAL A 273 18.03 -6.66 8.77
C VAL A 273 19.35 -6.83 8.00
N ASP A 274 20.34 -7.48 8.62
CA ASP A 274 21.49 -8.04 7.90
C ASP A 274 21.09 -9.43 7.35
N PRO A 275 21.02 -9.63 6.01
CA PRO A 275 20.61 -10.89 5.41
C PRO A 275 21.60 -12.05 5.66
N ARG A 276 22.80 -11.79 6.20
CA ARG A 276 23.76 -12.82 6.61
C ARG A 276 23.49 -13.37 8.00
N GLN A 277 22.70 -12.66 8.81
CA GLN A 277 22.42 -12.99 10.21
C GLN A 277 20.96 -13.38 10.47
N VAL A 278 20.06 -13.06 9.54
CA VAL A 278 18.62 -13.31 9.65
C VAL A 278 18.15 -14.11 8.44
N SER A 279 17.31 -15.11 8.68
CA SER A 279 16.62 -15.91 7.65
C SER A 279 15.10 -15.87 7.84
N VAL A 280 14.37 -16.19 6.77
CA VAL A 280 12.93 -16.39 6.84
C VAL A 280 12.61 -17.53 7.82
N GLY A 281 11.65 -17.31 8.71
CA GLY A 281 11.26 -18.26 9.77
C GLY A 281 11.96 -18.05 11.12
N ASP A 282 13.02 -17.23 11.21
CA ASP A 282 13.61 -16.85 12.50
C ASP A 282 12.58 -16.11 13.38
N PRO A 283 12.74 -16.09 14.72
CA PRO A 283 11.87 -15.30 15.59
C PRO A 283 11.73 -13.84 15.13
N ILE A 284 10.54 -13.28 15.27
CA ILE A 284 10.26 -11.88 14.94
C ILE A 284 10.67 -11.00 16.12
N ASP A 285 11.53 -10.02 15.86
CA ASP A 285 11.96 -9.05 16.86
C ASP A 285 11.46 -7.65 16.47
N LEU A 286 10.27 -7.30 16.96
CA LEU A 286 9.66 -5.99 16.70
C LEU A 286 10.38 -4.83 17.40
N SER A 287 11.29 -5.09 18.36
CA SER A 287 12.10 -4.02 18.95
C SER A 287 13.05 -3.39 17.92
N LYS A 288 13.46 -4.16 16.90
CA LYS A 288 14.26 -3.68 15.76
C LYS A 288 13.51 -2.72 14.83
N ARG A 289 12.19 -2.56 15.00
CA ARG A 289 11.41 -1.52 14.31
C ARG A 289 11.80 -0.12 14.75
N LEU A 290 12.09 0.05 16.04
CA LEU A 290 12.43 1.33 16.68
C LEU A 290 13.93 1.36 16.94
N ASP A 291 14.77 1.24 15.91
CA ASP A 291 16.21 1.17 16.16
C ASP A 291 16.81 2.54 16.58
N GLY A 292 15.97 3.59 16.63
CA GLY A 292 16.29 4.94 17.14
C GLY A 292 17.44 5.61 16.42
N ASN A 293 17.96 4.99 15.36
CA ASN A 293 19.12 5.43 14.63
C ASN A 293 18.62 6.02 13.31
N THR A 294 18.89 7.31 13.14
CA THR A 294 18.75 8.00 11.85
C THR A 294 19.80 7.54 10.84
N THR A 295 20.72 6.66 11.24
CA THR A 295 21.82 6.16 10.42
C THR A 295 21.41 4.87 9.72
N VAL A 296 21.29 4.92 8.38
CA VAL A 296 21.19 3.74 7.52
C VAL A 296 22.38 2.82 7.86
N ARG A 297 22.11 1.63 8.39
CA ARG A 297 23.18 0.65 8.65
C ARG A 297 23.62 0.04 7.32
N PHE A 298 24.90 0.18 7.00
CA PHE A 298 25.57 -0.54 5.91
C PHE A 298 26.05 -1.90 6.41
#